data_AF-A0A3D0Z188-F1
#
_entry.id   AF-A0A3D0Z188-F1
#
_cell.length_a   1.000
_cell.length_b   1.000
_cell.length_c   1.000
_cell.angle_alpha   90.00
_cell.angle_beta   90.00
_cell.angle_gamma   90.00
#
_symmetry.space_group_name_H-M   'P 1'
#
loop_
_entity.id
_entity.type
_entity.pdbx_description
1 polymer ?
#
loop_
_entity_poly.entity_id
_entity_poly.type
_entity_poly.pdbx_seq_one_letter_code
_entity_poly.pdbx_strand_id
1 'polypeptide(L)'
;MAKRLMVKIDEFLCNGCGLCVPSCAEGALQIVDGVARLVKDSYCDGLGACLGECPQGAITLEEREADLFDAHAVEQHLTALGRATAPAAPAGLPAATDRLEQWPVQLRLVGPRAPFLKGQDIVVAADCVPFAAARFHRDLRRGRPLLVSCPKLDDPGELVSRLVDVVREASPRSLTVAHMEVPCCFGLVRLVQEAVARSGKRIPVRTVAVGTGGEIGPEVDEREAVMPAGRCGA
;
A
#
# COMPACT_ATOMS: atom_id res chain seq x y z
N MET A 1 16.23 -10.25 6.28
CA MET A 1 16.37 -9.96 4.84
C MET A 1 15.20 -10.59 4.09
N ALA A 2 14.71 -9.93 3.04
CA ALA A 2 13.66 -10.42 2.16
C ALA A 2 13.91 -9.95 0.72
N LYS A 3 13.38 -10.67 -0.27
CA LYS A 3 13.46 -10.28 -1.68
C LYS A 3 12.46 -9.16 -1.96
N ARG A 4 12.95 -7.99 -2.39
CA ARG A 4 12.12 -6.78 -2.63
C ARG A 4 12.75 -5.89 -3.69
N LEU A 5 11.96 -4.99 -4.27
CA LEU A 5 12.45 -3.94 -5.15
C LEU A 5 13.28 -2.94 -4.36
N MET A 6 14.47 -2.65 -4.87
CA MET A 6 15.46 -1.76 -4.29
C MET A 6 15.98 -0.81 -5.38
N VAL A 7 16.37 0.39 -4.97
CA VAL A 7 17.09 1.32 -5.84
C VAL A 7 18.50 0.77 -6.12
N LYS A 8 18.86 0.73 -7.39
CA LYS A 8 20.21 0.41 -7.88
C LYS A 8 20.83 1.66 -8.48
N ILE A 9 22.09 1.91 -8.15
CA ILE A 9 22.89 2.97 -8.76
C ILE A 9 23.96 2.32 -9.63
N ASP A 10 24.00 2.71 -10.91
CA ASP A 10 25.10 2.42 -11.82
C ASP A 10 26.22 3.44 -11.59
N GLU A 11 27.32 2.98 -10.98
CA GLU A 11 28.47 3.82 -10.64
C GLU A 11 29.23 4.33 -11.87
N PHE A 12 29.10 3.67 -13.03
CA PHE A 12 29.76 4.12 -14.26
C PHE A 12 29.00 5.27 -14.93
N LEU A 13 27.68 5.31 -14.77
CA LEU A 13 26.84 6.40 -15.26
C LEU A 13 26.72 7.55 -14.25
N CYS A 14 26.88 7.26 -12.96
CA CYS A 14 26.79 8.27 -11.91
C CYS A 14 28.00 9.20 -11.93
N ASN A 15 27.77 10.49 -12.12
CA ASN A 15 28.81 11.53 -12.08
C ASN A 15 28.84 12.32 -10.75
N GLY A 16 28.09 11.87 -9.74
CA GLY A 16 28.09 12.51 -8.41
C GLY A 16 27.34 13.83 -8.29
N CYS A 17 26.54 14.24 -9.30
CA CYS A 17 25.86 15.55 -9.27
C CYS A 17 24.91 15.78 -8.08
N GLY A 18 24.46 14.72 -7.40
CA GLY A 18 23.70 14.81 -6.15
C GLY A 18 22.22 15.18 -6.29
N LEU A 19 21.69 15.36 -7.51
CA LEU A 19 20.29 15.78 -7.74
C LEU A 19 19.25 14.81 -7.17
N CYS A 20 19.58 13.53 -7.04
CA CYS A 20 18.69 12.52 -6.46
C CYS A 20 18.57 12.57 -4.93
N VAL A 21 19.53 13.21 -4.24
CA VAL A 21 19.63 13.19 -2.77
C VAL A 21 18.51 14.00 -2.09
N PRO A 22 18.11 15.18 -2.59
CA PRO A 22 16.98 15.93 -2.04
C PRO A 22 15.62 15.21 -2.22
N SER A 23 15.43 14.45 -3.30
CA SER A 23 14.16 13.77 -3.60
C SER A 23 13.96 12.46 -2.83
N CYS A 24 14.98 11.99 -2.10
CA CYS A 24 14.84 10.86 -1.19
C CYS A 24 14.34 11.36 0.18
N ALA A 25 13.03 11.22 0.41
CA ALA A 25 12.39 11.65 1.65
C ALA A 25 12.93 10.91 2.89
N GLU A 26 13.36 9.66 2.71
CA GLU A 26 13.91 8.79 3.75
C GLU A 26 15.38 9.09 4.06
N GLY A 27 16.03 9.94 3.27
CA GLY A 27 17.47 10.25 3.41
C GLY A 27 18.39 9.06 3.09
N ALA A 28 17.88 8.03 2.42
CA ALA A 28 18.62 6.80 2.13
C ALA A 28 19.78 6.98 1.13
N LEU A 29 19.75 8.02 0.29
CA LEU A 29 20.78 8.32 -0.70
C LEU A 29 21.75 9.40 -0.24
N GLN A 30 23.05 9.14 -0.37
CA GLN A 30 24.11 10.13 -0.16
C GLN A 30 25.19 10.01 -1.22
N ILE A 31 25.97 11.08 -1.41
CA ILE A 31 27.16 11.04 -2.28
C ILE A 31 28.35 10.60 -1.44
N VAL A 32 28.91 9.45 -1.81
CA VAL A 32 30.06 8.82 -1.15
C VAL A 32 31.08 8.52 -2.23
N ASP A 33 32.30 9.01 -2.07
CA ASP A 33 33.40 8.85 -3.05
C ASP A 33 33.03 9.31 -4.46
N GLY A 34 32.27 10.41 -4.56
CA GLY A 34 31.87 11.01 -5.84
C GLY A 34 30.74 10.31 -6.57
N VAL A 35 30.10 9.28 -5.98
CA VAL A 35 28.94 8.59 -6.56
C VAL A 35 27.78 8.50 -5.57
N ALA A 36 26.55 8.42 -6.06
CA ALA A 36 25.38 8.21 -5.22
C ALA A 36 25.34 6.76 -4.68
N ARG A 37 25.12 6.60 -3.38
CA ARG A 37 25.01 5.29 -2.72
C ARG A 37 23.84 5.26 -1.76
N LEU A 38 23.24 4.08 -1.61
CA LEU A 38 22.35 3.79 -0.49
C LEU A 38 23.20 3.60 0.76
N VAL A 39 22.98 4.43 1.78
CA VAL A 39 23.76 4.34 3.03
C VAL A 39 23.32 3.18 3.92
N LYS A 40 22.07 2.72 3.76
CA LYS A 40 21.55 1.52 4.40
C LYS A 40 20.31 1.01 3.68
N ASP A 41 20.24 -0.30 3.45
CA ASP A 41 19.10 -0.94 2.79
C ASP A 41 17.78 -0.71 3.54
N SER A 42 17.82 -0.72 4.88
CA SER A 42 16.64 -0.48 5.71
C SER A 42 16.04 0.92 5.57
N TYR A 43 16.78 1.89 5.02
CA TYR A 43 16.28 3.25 4.80
C TYR A 43 15.59 3.41 3.45
N CYS A 44 15.96 2.61 2.44
CA CYS A 44 15.31 2.66 1.15
C CYS A 44 13.95 1.98 1.25
N ASP A 45 12.88 2.64 0.84
CA ASP A 45 11.53 2.08 0.77
C ASP A 45 11.29 1.28 -0.54
N GLY A 46 12.09 1.55 -1.57
CA GLY A 46 11.97 0.92 -2.90
C GLY A 46 10.92 1.57 -3.80
N LEU A 47 10.36 2.74 -3.43
CA LEU A 47 9.36 3.45 -4.23
C LEU A 47 9.96 4.14 -5.46
N GLY A 48 11.24 4.49 -5.37
CA GLY A 48 11.95 5.02 -6.53
C GLY A 48 11.70 6.49 -6.84
N ALA A 49 11.37 7.31 -5.83
CA ALA A 49 11.22 8.77 -5.99
C ALA A 49 12.42 9.45 -6.68
N CYS A 50 13.62 8.87 -6.52
CA CYS A 50 14.86 9.34 -7.13
C CYS A 50 15.05 8.98 -8.62
N LEU A 51 14.27 8.06 -9.19
CA LEU A 51 14.52 7.54 -10.55
C LEU A 51 14.49 8.64 -11.60
N GLY A 52 13.52 9.57 -11.50
CA GLY A 52 13.36 10.67 -12.45
C GLY A 52 14.37 11.82 -12.27
N GLU A 53 15.14 11.81 -11.18
CA GLU A 53 16.03 12.91 -10.81
C GLU A 53 17.44 12.76 -11.36
N CYS A 54 17.79 11.56 -11.84
CA CYS A 54 19.12 11.31 -12.37
C CYS A 54 19.16 11.64 -13.87
N PRO A 55 19.78 12.77 -14.29
CA PRO A 55 19.89 13.10 -15.71
C PRO A 55 20.76 12.13 -16.51
N GLN A 56 21.58 11.33 -15.82
CA GLN A 56 22.45 10.32 -16.42
C GLN A 56 21.73 8.97 -16.59
N GLY A 57 20.51 8.81 -16.07
CA GLY A 57 19.82 7.51 -16.06
C GLY A 57 20.51 6.44 -15.20
N ALA A 58 21.37 6.84 -14.27
CA ALA A 58 22.15 5.92 -13.43
C ALA A 58 21.32 5.22 -12.35
N ILE A 59 20.08 5.63 -12.11
CA ILE A 59 19.23 5.10 -11.04
C ILE A 59 18.13 4.23 -11.64
N THR A 60 18.07 2.98 -11.21
CA THR A 60 17.08 1.99 -11.65
C THR A 60 16.51 1.24 -10.45
N LEU A 61 15.49 0.39 -10.68
CA LEU A 61 14.99 -0.55 -9.68
C LEU A 61 15.47 -1.96 -10.02
N GLU A 62 15.93 -2.70 -9.01
CA GLU A 62 16.23 -4.11 -9.13
C GLU A 62 15.59 -4.90 -7.98
N GLU A 63 15.23 -6.15 -8.24
CA GLU A 63 14.78 -7.06 -7.19
C GLU A 63 16.00 -7.81 -6.62
N ARG A 64 16.30 -7.58 -5.35
CA ARG A 64 17.40 -8.26 -4.64
C ARG A 64 17.05 -8.58 -3.19
N GLU A 65 17.87 -9.41 -2.54
CA GLU A 65 17.78 -9.60 -1.09
C GLU A 65 18.30 -8.34 -0.39
N ALA A 66 17.48 -7.81 0.53
CA ALA A 66 17.79 -6.61 1.30
C ALA A 66 17.10 -6.66 2.67
N ASP A 67 17.53 -5.79 3.58
CA ASP A 67 16.83 -5.57 4.84
C ASP A 67 15.42 -5.01 4.61
N LEU A 68 14.53 -5.27 5.57
CA LEU A 68 13.19 -4.69 5.56
C LEU A 68 13.28 -3.19 5.84
N PHE A 69 12.36 -2.43 5.26
CA PHE A 69 12.25 -1.00 5.50
C PHE A 69 11.90 -0.74 6.97
N ASP A 70 12.65 0.16 7.60
CA ASP A 70 12.49 0.53 9.00
C ASP A 70 12.23 2.03 9.13
N ALA A 71 10.95 2.38 9.25
CA ALA A 71 10.50 3.76 9.40
C ALA A 71 11.08 4.44 10.65
N HIS A 72 11.32 3.70 11.73
CA HIS A 72 11.87 4.28 12.96
C HIS A 72 13.36 4.58 12.80
N ALA A 73 14.10 3.69 12.15
CA ALA A 73 15.51 3.94 11.86
C ALA A 73 15.69 5.12 10.88
N VAL A 74 14.77 5.30 9.93
CA VAL A 74 14.72 6.48 9.04
C VAL A 74 14.46 7.77 9.81
N GLU A 75 13.51 7.78 10.75
CA GLU A 75 13.23 8.94 11.59
C GLU A 75 14.46 9.37 12.41
N GLN A 76 15.14 8.41 13.03
CA GLN A 76 16.38 8.66 13.76
C GLN A 76 17.48 9.19 12.82
N HIS A 77 17.60 8.62 11.62
CA HIS A 77 18.57 9.05 10.62
C HIS A 77 18.34 10.48 10.15
N LEU A 78 17.10 10.83 9.81
CA LEU A 78 16.72 12.17 9.36
C LEU A 78 16.93 13.22 10.45
N THR A 79 16.61 12.86 11.71
CA THR A 79 16.89 13.70 12.89
C THR A 79 18.39 13.96 13.02
N ALA A 80 19.23 12.93 12.87
CA ALA A 80 20.69 13.08 12.91
C ALA A 80 21.24 13.94 11.76
N LEU A 81 20.57 13.94 10.60
CA LEU A 81 20.91 14.80 9.46
C LEU A 81 20.37 16.24 9.58
N GLY A 82 19.61 16.56 10.63
CA GLY A 82 18.92 17.85 10.78
C GLY A 82 17.87 18.11 9.70
N ARG A 83 17.38 17.07 9.03
CA ARG A 83 16.31 17.17 8.03
C ARG A 83 14.95 17.05 8.72
N ALA A 84 14.01 17.92 8.34
CA ALA A 84 12.62 17.71 8.71
C ALA A 84 12.14 16.41 8.05
N THR A 85 11.61 15.51 8.86
CA THR A 85 10.90 14.34 8.36
C THR A 85 9.72 14.82 7.53
N ALA A 86 9.54 14.28 6.31
CA ALA A 86 8.20 14.28 5.72
C ALA A 86 7.26 13.66 6.78
N PRO A 87 6.03 14.15 6.96
CA PRO A 87 5.18 13.67 8.03
C PRO A 87 5.09 12.16 7.92
N ALA A 88 5.59 11.47 8.96
CA ALA A 88 5.45 10.04 9.06
C ALA A 88 3.99 9.69 8.81
N ALA A 89 3.77 8.63 8.01
CA ALA A 89 2.48 7.96 7.89
C ALA A 89 1.76 8.04 9.25
N PRO A 90 0.67 8.82 9.36
CA PRO A 90 0.21 9.28 10.66
C PRO A 90 -0.17 8.06 11.52
N ALA A 91 0.07 8.13 12.84
CA ALA A 91 -0.18 7.03 13.79
C ALA A 91 -1.66 6.59 13.86
N GLY A 92 -2.53 7.32 13.16
CA GLY A 92 -3.90 7.03 12.80
C GLY A 92 -4.35 8.09 11.80
N LEU A 93 -5.49 7.88 11.15
CA LEU A 93 -6.05 8.90 10.27
C LEU A 93 -6.93 9.86 11.07
N PRO A 94 -6.83 11.18 10.84
CA PRO A 94 -7.81 12.13 11.37
C PRO A 94 -9.23 11.64 11.07
N ALA A 95 -10.07 11.59 12.11
CA ALA A 95 -11.48 11.32 11.89
C ALA A 95 -12.08 12.48 11.08
N ALA A 96 -12.73 12.14 9.97
CA ALA A 96 -13.65 13.00 9.24
C ALA A 96 -13.09 14.06 8.27
N THR A 97 -12.00 13.79 7.54
CA THR A 97 -11.68 14.57 6.32
C THR A 97 -11.97 13.79 5.03
N ASP A 98 -12.38 14.54 4.00
CA ASP A 98 -12.58 14.05 2.62
C ASP A 98 -11.28 14.05 1.82
N ARG A 99 -10.13 14.31 2.47
CA ARG A 99 -8.82 14.32 1.82
C ARG A 99 -8.13 12.99 2.06
N LEU A 100 -7.25 12.65 1.12
CA LEU A 100 -6.29 11.57 1.35
C LEU A 100 -5.23 12.07 2.33
N GLU A 101 -5.00 11.30 3.39
CA GLU A 101 -4.03 11.66 4.45
C GLU A 101 -2.92 10.61 4.59
N GLN A 102 -2.94 9.58 3.73
CA GLN A 102 -1.90 8.59 3.64
C GLN A 102 -1.43 8.43 2.19
N TRP A 103 -0.12 8.27 2.04
CA TRP A 103 0.54 7.91 0.79
C TRP A 103 1.71 6.97 1.13
N PRO A 104 2.02 5.95 0.31
CA PRO A 104 1.28 5.47 -0.87
C PRO A 104 -0.04 4.77 -0.53
N VAL A 105 -0.87 4.48 -1.55
CA VAL A 105 -2.14 3.73 -1.39
C VAL A 105 -2.12 2.35 -2.03
N GLN A 106 -1.18 2.08 -2.94
CA GLN A 106 -1.11 0.80 -3.65
C GLN A 106 -0.72 -0.31 -2.67
N LEU A 107 -1.48 -1.41 -2.62
CA LEU A 107 -1.25 -2.52 -1.70
C LEU A 107 0.18 -3.08 -1.80
N ARG A 108 0.75 -3.11 -3.02
CA ARG A 108 2.13 -3.54 -3.27
C ARG A 108 3.18 -2.62 -2.63
N LEU A 109 2.84 -1.36 -2.38
CA LEU A 109 3.77 -0.35 -1.89
C LEU A 109 3.61 -0.08 -0.39
N VAL A 110 2.42 -0.32 0.16
CA VAL A 110 2.15 -0.09 1.58
C VAL A 110 2.78 -1.20 2.43
N GLY A 111 3.63 -0.81 3.38
CA GLY A 111 4.20 -1.74 4.36
C GLY A 111 3.14 -2.27 5.34
N PRO A 112 3.14 -3.56 5.70
CA PRO A 112 2.11 -4.15 6.56
C PRO A 112 2.10 -3.60 8.00
N ARG A 113 3.19 -2.94 8.42
CA ARG A 113 3.33 -2.26 9.72
C ARG A 113 3.10 -0.75 9.65
N ALA A 114 2.62 -0.21 8.53
CA ALA A 114 2.40 1.22 8.39
C ALA A 114 1.50 1.74 9.54
N PRO A 115 1.91 2.80 10.28
CA PRO A 115 1.20 3.22 11.49
C PRO A 115 -0.29 3.51 11.27
N PHE A 116 -0.65 4.07 10.11
CA PHE A 116 -2.05 4.37 9.77
C PHE A 116 -2.94 3.14 9.60
N LEU A 117 -2.38 1.92 9.47
CA LEU A 117 -3.18 0.69 9.34
C LEU A 117 -3.57 0.10 10.70
N LYS A 118 -2.79 0.37 11.75
CA LYS A 118 -2.84 -0.38 13.01
C LYS A 118 -4.20 -0.23 13.69
N GLY A 119 -4.92 -1.34 13.80
CA GLY A 119 -6.21 -1.39 14.48
C GLY A 119 -7.31 -0.55 13.83
N GLN A 120 -7.22 -0.22 12.54
CA GLN A 120 -8.18 0.64 11.84
C GLN A 120 -9.22 -0.15 11.02
N ASP A 121 -10.28 0.52 10.59
CA ASP A 121 -11.23 0.01 9.60
C ASP A 121 -10.74 0.36 8.20
N ILE A 122 -10.20 -0.60 7.47
CA ILE A 122 -9.49 -0.37 6.20
C ILE A 122 -10.47 -0.54 5.03
N VAL A 123 -10.33 0.31 4.00
CA VAL A 123 -10.96 0.13 2.68
C VAL A 123 -9.93 -0.50 1.75
N VAL A 124 -10.29 -1.62 1.14
CA VAL A 124 -9.56 -2.23 0.02
C VAL A 124 -10.36 -1.94 -1.25
N ALA A 125 -9.92 -0.99 -2.06
CA ALA A 125 -10.63 -0.57 -3.26
C ALA A 125 -10.00 -1.16 -4.54
N ALA A 126 -10.86 -1.58 -5.47
CA ALA A 126 -10.42 -1.83 -6.84
C ALA A 126 -9.99 -0.53 -7.53
N ASP A 127 -8.98 -0.58 -8.41
CA ASP A 127 -8.38 0.60 -9.07
C ASP A 127 -9.40 1.56 -9.67
N CYS A 128 -10.44 1.04 -10.33
CA CYS A 128 -11.45 1.87 -11.00
C CYS A 128 -12.40 2.58 -10.03
N VAL A 129 -12.55 2.09 -8.80
CA VAL A 129 -13.58 2.56 -7.86
C VAL A 129 -13.42 4.04 -7.49
N PRO A 130 -12.22 4.52 -7.09
CA PRO A 130 -12.04 5.94 -6.78
C PRO A 130 -12.31 6.90 -7.94
N PHE A 131 -12.19 6.41 -9.19
CA PHE A 131 -12.43 7.22 -10.39
C PHE A 131 -13.88 7.16 -10.86
N ALA A 132 -14.56 6.01 -10.68
CA ALA A 132 -15.97 5.86 -11.02
C ALA A 132 -16.88 6.54 -9.99
N ALA A 133 -16.61 6.35 -8.70
CA ALA A 133 -17.43 6.90 -7.62
C ALA A 133 -17.02 8.35 -7.30
N ALA A 134 -17.71 9.33 -7.87
CA ALA A 134 -17.39 10.76 -7.70
C ALA A 134 -17.27 11.24 -6.25
N ARG A 135 -17.99 10.56 -5.32
CA ARG A 135 -17.99 10.87 -3.89
C ARG A 135 -17.13 9.92 -3.05
N PHE A 136 -16.28 9.11 -3.67
CA PHE A 136 -15.52 8.04 -3.03
C PHE A 136 -14.83 8.46 -1.72
N HIS A 137 -14.12 9.59 -1.74
CA HIS A 137 -13.39 10.06 -0.57
C HIS A 137 -14.29 10.40 0.63
N ARG A 138 -15.50 10.87 0.36
CA ARG A 138 -16.48 11.27 1.36
C ARG A 138 -17.33 10.11 1.84
N ASP A 139 -17.75 9.25 0.92
CA ASP A 139 -18.77 8.24 1.19
C ASP A 139 -18.16 6.87 1.54
N LEU A 140 -16.93 6.56 1.10
CA LEU A 140 -16.28 5.27 1.34
C LEU A 140 -14.97 5.36 2.14
N ARG A 141 -14.06 6.28 1.77
CA ARG A 141 -12.74 6.37 2.41
C ARG A 141 -12.75 7.12 3.75
N ARG A 142 -13.72 8.00 4.00
CA ARG A 142 -13.64 9.03 5.05
C ARG A 142 -13.14 8.49 6.41
N GLY A 143 -11.94 8.92 6.84
CA GLY A 143 -11.30 8.51 8.10
C GLY A 143 -10.76 7.07 8.13
N ARG A 144 -10.72 6.38 6.99
CA ARG A 144 -10.33 4.97 6.83
C ARG A 144 -9.08 4.84 5.96
N PRO A 145 -8.12 3.98 6.32
CA PRO A 145 -6.98 3.71 5.45
C PRO A 145 -7.46 3.10 4.15
N LEU A 146 -6.86 3.55 3.05
CA LEU A 146 -7.12 3.04 1.71
C LEU A 146 -5.94 2.20 1.25
N LEU A 147 -6.25 0.97 0.86
CA LEU A 147 -5.40 0.10 0.06
C LEU A 147 -6.06 -0.07 -1.31
N VAL A 148 -5.29 0.08 -2.38
CA VAL A 148 -5.75 -0.06 -3.76
C VAL A 148 -5.10 -1.31 -4.37
N SER A 149 -5.91 -2.13 -5.04
CA SER A 149 -5.45 -3.30 -5.80
C SER A 149 -6.50 -3.76 -6.80
N CYS A 150 -6.07 -4.24 -7.97
CA CYS A 150 -6.95 -4.74 -9.02
C CYS A 150 -6.72 -6.24 -9.26
N PRO A 151 -7.73 -7.11 -9.05
CA PRO A 151 -7.58 -8.56 -9.24
C PRO A 151 -7.31 -8.97 -10.70
N LYS A 152 -7.46 -8.05 -11.66
CA LYS A 152 -7.19 -8.28 -13.08
C LYS A 152 -5.77 -7.88 -13.50
N LEU A 153 -5.17 -6.92 -12.79
CA LEU A 153 -3.88 -6.32 -13.14
C LEU A 153 -2.76 -6.77 -12.21
N ASP A 154 -3.08 -7.06 -10.96
CA ASP A 154 -2.13 -7.53 -9.95
C ASP A 154 -2.00 -9.04 -9.94
N ASP A 155 -0.86 -9.53 -9.47
CA ASP A 155 -0.67 -10.96 -9.21
C ASP A 155 -1.54 -11.40 -8.02
N PRO A 156 -2.45 -12.37 -8.19
CA PRO A 156 -3.35 -12.79 -7.12
C PRO A 156 -2.63 -13.37 -5.90
N GLY A 157 -1.50 -14.07 -6.12
CA GLY A 157 -0.73 -14.68 -5.04
C GLY A 157 -0.05 -13.64 -4.17
N GLU A 158 0.56 -12.63 -4.79
CA GLU A 158 1.18 -11.50 -4.10
C GLU A 158 0.14 -10.67 -3.35
N LEU A 159 -1.01 -10.40 -3.97
CA LEU A 159 -2.13 -9.68 -3.35
C LEU A 159 -2.56 -10.39 -2.05
N VAL A 160 -2.82 -11.69 -2.12
CA VAL A 160 -3.23 -12.48 -0.95
C VAL A 160 -2.13 -12.48 0.10
N SER A 161 -0.87 -12.71 -0.29
CA SER A 161 0.25 -12.71 0.65
C SER A 161 0.39 -11.39 1.39
N ARG A 162 0.30 -10.26 0.68
CA ARG A 162 0.40 -8.93 1.29
C ARG A 162 -0.76 -8.62 2.21
N LEU A 163 -1.98 -8.97 1.82
CA LEU A 163 -3.14 -8.81 2.71
C LEU A 163 -3.04 -9.69 3.95
N VAL A 164 -2.49 -10.91 3.86
CA VAL A 164 -2.21 -11.76 5.03
C VAL A 164 -1.29 -11.02 6.00
N ASP A 165 -0.19 -10.44 5.49
CA ASP A 165 0.76 -9.69 6.32
C ASP A 165 0.11 -8.45 6.94
N VAL A 166 -0.66 -7.67 6.17
CA VAL A 166 -1.42 -6.53 6.70
C VAL A 166 -2.35 -6.97 7.83
N VAL A 167 -3.13 -8.02 7.63
CA VAL A 167 -4.09 -8.49 8.64
C VAL A 167 -3.39 -8.99 9.91
N ARG A 168 -2.23 -9.66 9.77
CA ARG A 168 -1.45 -10.14 10.91
C ARG A 168 -0.80 -9.00 11.69
N GLU A 169 -0.07 -8.15 11.01
CA GLU A 169 0.79 -7.12 11.61
C GLU A 169 -0.02 -5.90 12.06
N ALA A 170 -0.94 -5.40 11.24
CA ALA A 170 -1.75 -4.24 11.57
C ALA A 170 -2.96 -4.60 12.46
N SER A 171 -3.42 -5.85 12.45
CA SER A 171 -4.60 -6.32 13.20
C SER A 171 -5.81 -5.35 13.07
N PRO A 172 -6.31 -5.11 11.85
CA PRO A 172 -7.38 -4.14 11.60
C PRO A 172 -8.71 -4.55 12.27
N ARG A 173 -9.58 -3.57 12.55
CA ARG A 173 -10.92 -3.82 13.11
C ARG A 173 -11.84 -4.48 12.10
N SER A 174 -11.77 -4.06 10.84
CA SER A 174 -12.52 -4.64 9.72
C SER A 174 -11.87 -4.29 8.38
N LEU A 175 -12.26 -5.02 7.33
CA LEU A 175 -11.98 -4.68 5.94
C LEU A 175 -13.30 -4.41 5.21
N THR A 176 -13.41 -3.31 4.47
CA THR A 176 -14.45 -3.12 3.45
C THR A 176 -13.81 -3.22 2.08
N VAL A 177 -14.33 -4.11 1.24
CA VAL A 177 -13.91 -4.26 -0.15
C VAL A 177 -14.84 -3.43 -1.03
N ALA A 178 -14.31 -2.33 -1.57
CA ALA A 178 -15.03 -1.51 -2.54
C ALA A 178 -14.67 -2.00 -3.94
N HIS A 179 -15.65 -2.52 -4.67
CA HIS A 179 -15.42 -3.20 -5.94
C HIS A 179 -16.44 -2.74 -6.99
N MET A 180 -16.07 -2.78 -8.27
CA MET A 180 -17.02 -2.48 -9.34
C MET A 180 -18.01 -3.66 -9.53
N GLU A 181 -19.22 -3.38 -10.04
CA GLU A 181 -20.22 -4.38 -10.44
C GLU A 181 -19.88 -5.03 -11.79
N VAL A 182 -18.69 -5.60 -11.88
CA VAL A 182 -18.20 -6.28 -13.09
C VAL A 182 -17.53 -7.60 -12.72
N PRO A 183 -17.53 -8.58 -13.63
CA PRO A 183 -17.00 -9.93 -13.36
C PRO A 183 -15.57 -9.94 -12.81
N CYS A 184 -14.70 -9.04 -13.28
CA CYS A 184 -13.31 -9.02 -12.81
C CYS A 184 -13.18 -8.60 -11.33
N CYS A 185 -14.06 -7.74 -10.83
CA CYS A 185 -13.95 -7.14 -9.51
C CYS A 185 -14.48 -8.06 -8.38
N PHE A 186 -15.37 -9.00 -8.67
CA PHE A 186 -15.77 -10.04 -7.71
C PHE A 186 -14.58 -10.91 -7.26
N GLY A 187 -13.54 -11.01 -8.09
CA GLY A 187 -12.30 -11.69 -7.71
C GLY A 187 -11.61 -11.05 -6.50
N LEU A 188 -11.70 -9.72 -6.34
CA LEU A 188 -11.09 -9.01 -5.21
C LEU A 188 -11.70 -9.43 -3.87
N VAL A 189 -13.03 -9.55 -3.82
CA VAL A 189 -13.77 -9.97 -2.62
C VAL A 189 -13.26 -11.35 -2.15
N ARG A 190 -13.18 -12.31 -3.08
CA ARG A 190 -12.70 -13.67 -2.79
C ARG A 190 -11.25 -13.67 -2.29
N LEU A 191 -10.36 -12.90 -2.92
CA LEU A 191 -8.95 -12.84 -2.53
C LEU A 191 -8.77 -12.20 -1.15
N VAL A 192 -9.57 -11.18 -0.81
CA VAL A 192 -9.56 -10.56 0.53
C VAL A 192 -10.05 -11.56 1.58
N GLN A 193 -11.15 -12.29 1.32
CA GLN A 193 -11.66 -13.33 2.21
C GLN A 193 -10.62 -14.45 2.43
N GLU A 194 -9.97 -14.90 1.36
CA GLU A 194 -8.88 -15.88 1.43
C GLU A 194 -7.73 -15.36 2.32
N ALA A 195 -7.32 -14.11 2.13
CA ALA A 195 -6.26 -13.50 2.92
C ALA A 195 -6.61 -13.44 4.41
N VAL A 196 -7.85 -13.05 4.75
CA VAL A 196 -8.33 -13.08 6.15
C VAL A 196 -8.32 -14.50 6.70
N ALA A 197 -8.81 -15.49 5.97
CA ALA A 197 -8.80 -16.89 6.39
C ALA A 197 -7.36 -17.40 6.65
N ARG A 198 -6.41 -17.10 5.74
CA ARG A 198 -5.00 -17.50 5.85
C ARG A 198 -4.23 -16.73 6.92
N SER A 199 -4.70 -15.54 7.30
CA SER A 199 -4.08 -14.75 8.36
C SER A 199 -4.19 -15.40 9.74
N GLY A 200 -5.20 -16.25 9.96
CA GLY A 200 -5.56 -16.81 11.27
C GLY A 200 -6.36 -15.86 12.17
N LYS A 201 -6.66 -14.64 11.70
CA LYS A 201 -7.51 -13.66 12.41
C LYS A 201 -8.97 -13.80 12.01
N ARG A 202 -9.88 -13.39 12.89
CA ARG A 202 -11.34 -13.34 12.63
C ARG A 202 -11.83 -11.90 12.66
N ILE A 203 -11.69 -11.20 11.55
CA ILE A 203 -12.19 -9.83 11.37
C ILE A 203 -13.40 -9.82 10.42
N PRO A 204 -14.34 -8.86 10.54
CA PRO A 204 -15.41 -8.68 9.56
C PRO A 204 -14.86 -8.27 8.20
N VAL A 205 -15.43 -8.83 7.15
CA VAL A 205 -15.20 -8.41 5.76
C VAL A 205 -16.53 -7.96 5.20
N ARG A 206 -16.59 -6.71 4.78
CA ARG A 206 -17.78 -6.10 4.17
C ARG A 206 -17.52 -5.78 2.72
N THR A 207 -18.56 -5.68 1.92
CA THR A 207 -18.47 -5.34 0.50
C THR A 207 -19.30 -4.11 0.19
N VAL A 208 -18.80 -3.28 -0.72
CA VAL A 208 -19.55 -2.20 -1.35
C VAL A 208 -19.38 -2.33 -2.85
N ALA A 209 -20.48 -2.59 -3.53
CA ALA A 209 -20.54 -2.63 -4.97
C ALA A 209 -20.68 -1.21 -5.53
N VAL A 210 -19.88 -0.88 -6.56
CA VAL A 210 -19.97 0.37 -7.31
C VAL A 210 -20.41 0.05 -8.73
N GLY A 211 -21.56 0.57 -9.12
CA GLY A 211 -22.10 0.33 -10.46
C GLY A 211 -21.24 0.97 -11.54
N THR A 212 -21.44 0.56 -12.79
CA THR A 212 -20.66 1.09 -13.93
C THR A 212 -20.94 2.57 -14.22
N GLY A 213 -22.04 3.12 -13.68
CA GLY A 213 -22.35 4.55 -13.67
C GLY A 213 -21.75 5.34 -12.50
N GLY A 214 -21.06 4.68 -11.56
CA GLY A 214 -20.42 5.31 -10.40
C GLY A 214 -21.29 5.41 -9.14
N GLU A 215 -22.50 4.85 -9.17
CA GLU A 215 -23.39 4.71 -8.01
C GLU A 215 -22.76 3.82 -6.94
N ILE A 216 -22.81 4.26 -5.68
CA ILE A 216 -22.28 3.52 -4.54
C ILE A 216 -23.42 2.74 -3.90
N GLY A 217 -23.31 1.41 -3.89
CA GLY A 217 -24.26 0.52 -3.23
C GLY A 217 -24.14 0.52 -1.70
N PRO A 218 -25.04 -0.19 -0.99
CA PRO A 218 -24.96 -0.35 0.45
C PRO A 218 -23.74 -1.19 0.85
N GLU A 219 -23.25 -0.99 2.07
CA GLU A 219 -22.23 -1.87 2.68
C GLU A 219 -22.90 -3.16 3.19
N VAL A 220 -22.43 -4.33 2.75
CA VAL A 220 -22.99 -5.64 3.07
C VAL A 220 -21.95 -6.47 3.83
N ASP A 221 -22.34 -7.17 4.90
CA ASP A 221 -21.45 -8.11 5.59
C ASP A 221 -21.46 -9.48 4.87
N GLU A 222 -20.29 -9.93 4.43
CA GLU A 222 -20.15 -11.20 3.71
C GLU A 222 -20.49 -12.42 4.59
N ARG A 223 -20.51 -12.28 5.91
CA ARG A 223 -20.99 -13.34 6.82
C ARG A 223 -22.51 -13.53 6.75
N GLU A 224 -23.25 -12.49 6.38
CA GLU A 224 -24.71 -12.51 6.21
C GLU A 224 -25.12 -12.85 4.77
N ALA A 225 -24.22 -12.64 3.79
CA ALA A 225 -24.44 -12.98 2.39
C ALA A 225 -24.39 -14.50 2.08
N VAL A 226 -24.01 -15.34 3.06
CA VAL A 226 -24.16 -16.80 2.98
C VAL A 226 -25.64 -17.17 3.15
N MET A 227 -26.41 -17.06 2.07
CA MET A 227 -27.69 -17.75 1.97
C MET A 227 -27.48 -19.25 2.20
N PRO A 228 -28.38 -19.94 2.92
CA PRO A 228 -28.25 -21.37 3.15
C PRO A 228 -28.22 -22.06 1.80
N ALA A 229 -27.26 -22.98 1.61
CA ALA A 229 -27.17 -23.82 0.43
C ALA A 229 -28.57 -24.37 0.10
N GLY A 230 -29.18 -23.82 -0.94
CA GLY A 230 -30.48 -24.25 -1.42
C GLY A 230 -30.39 -25.73 -1.71
N ARG A 231 -31.30 -26.50 -1.12
CA ARG A 231 -31.52 -27.91 -1.39
C ARG A 231 -31.47 -28.12 -2.91
N CYS A 232 -30.43 -28.79 -3.40
CA CYS A 232 -30.49 -29.41 -4.70
C CYS A 232 -31.54 -30.52 -4.57
N GLY A 233 -32.66 -30.36 -5.28
CA GLY A 233 -33.79 -31.29 -5.25
C GLY A 233 -33.36 -32.71 -5.63
N ALA A 234 -34.08 -33.65 -5.04
CA ALA A 234 -33.97 -35.10 -5.22
C ALA A 234 -34.19 -35.56 -6.67
#